data_AF-A0A832SWH9-F1
#
_entry.id   AF-A0A832SWH9-F1
#
_cell.length_a   1.000
_cell.length_b   1.000
_cell.length_c   1.000
_cell.angle_alpha   90.00
_cell.angle_beta   90.00
_cell.angle_gamma   90.00
#
_symmetry.space_group_name_H-M   'P 1'
#
loop_
_entity.id
_entity.type
_entity.pdbx_description
1 polymer ?
#
loop_
_entity_poly.entity_id
_entity_poly.type
_entity_poly.pdbx_seq_one_letter_code
_entity_poly.pdbx_strand_id
1 'polypeptide(L)'
;SCCGIMLYLINEKEKADKVVEANIRKFNSHGVKQIITICPGCYESFRDYYSNHPDFNIEITFAMDLFDDEEIDATGYVIHDPCHALERSKQVRNIVKNVPQERANSCCGFGKGITKGNKELGLKMAQQTLSGDKVITYCPSCYHTLNRVNSEKTVDFFTLLDNAL
;
A
#
# COMPACT_ATOMS: atom_id res chain seq x y z
N SER A 1 11.92 -1.84 11.30
CA SER A 1 12.04 -3.08 10.49
C SER A 1 10.89 -3.13 9.51
N CYS A 2 10.86 -4.08 8.58
CA CYS A 2 9.64 -4.41 7.81
C CYS A 2 8.51 -4.83 8.76
N CYS A 3 7.23 -4.62 8.36
CA CYS A 3 6.06 -5.04 9.14
C CYS A 3 5.87 -6.56 9.18
N GLY A 4 6.44 -7.31 8.24
CA GLY A 4 6.41 -8.78 8.22
C GLY A 4 5.31 -9.39 7.34
N ILE A 5 4.37 -8.59 6.80
CA ILE A 5 3.24 -9.09 5.97
C ILE A 5 3.69 -10.06 4.87
N MET A 6 4.80 -9.76 4.19
CA MET A 6 5.30 -10.59 3.10
C MET A 6 5.71 -11.99 3.55
N LEU A 7 6.18 -12.15 4.79
CA LEU A 7 6.55 -13.46 5.33
C LEU A 7 5.30 -14.32 5.58
N TYR A 8 4.22 -13.72 6.10
CA TYR A 8 2.93 -14.41 6.22
C TYR A 8 2.39 -14.83 4.85
N LEU A 9 2.48 -13.95 3.85
CA LEU A 9 1.99 -14.22 2.49
C LEU A 9 2.73 -15.35 1.75
N ILE A 10 3.95 -15.68 2.18
CA ILE A 10 4.74 -16.81 1.63
C ILE A 10 4.80 -18.00 2.59
N ASN A 11 3.92 -18.06 3.59
CA ASN A 11 3.82 -19.13 4.59
C ASN A 11 5.07 -19.30 5.48
N GLU A 12 5.90 -18.26 5.64
CA GLU A 12 7.05 -18.22 6.54
C GLU A 12 6.65 -17.71 7.93
N LYS A 13 5.63 -18.33 8.52
CA LYS A 13 4.95 -17.86 9.75
C LYS A 13 5.91 -17.66 10.92
N GLU A 14 6.80 -18.61 11.20
CA GLU A 14 7.73 -18.50 12.32
C GLU A 14 8.68 -17.31 12.18
N LYS A 15 9.13 -17.01 10.95
CA LYS A 15 9.97 -15.84 10.69
C LYS A 15 9.15 -14.55 10.81
N ALA A 16 7.90 -14.57 10.36
CA ALA A 16 6.98 -13.45 10.47
C ALA A 16 6.73 -13.10 11.94
N ASP A 17 6.39 -14.09 12.77
CA ASP A 17 6.11 -13.93 14.20
C ASP A 17 7.32 -13.33 14.93
N LYS A 18 8.56 -13.78 14.62
CA LYS A 18 9.79 -13.19 15.16
C LYS A 18 9.96 -11.70 14.78
N VAL A 19 9.59 -11.32 13.56
CA VAL A 19 9.61 -9.92 13.11
C VAL A 19 8.58 -9.09 13.86
N VAL A 20 7.35 -9.61 14.02
CA VAL A 20 6.27 -8.97 14.76
C VAL A 20 6.69 -8.73 16.21
N GLU A 21 7.15 -9.76 16.91
CA GLU A 21 7.62 -9.64 18.30
C GLU A 21 8.74 -8.62 18.46
N ALA A 22 9.73 -8.62 17.56
CA ALA A 22 10.84 -7.67 17.61
C ALA A 22 10.36 -6.23 17.40
N ASN A 23 9.39 -6.03 16.51
CA ASN A 23 8.79 -4.72 16.27
C ASN A 23 7.96 -4.26 17.49
N ILE A 24 7.15 -5.13 18.08
CA ILE A 24 6.36 -4.82 19.29
C ILE A 24 7.29 -4.40 20.43
N ARG A 25 8.34 -5.19 20.71
CA ARG A 25 9.34 -4.85 21.73
C ARG A 25 9.96 -3.47 21.47
N LYS A 26 10.29 -3.17 20.21
CA LYS A 26 10.85 -1.87 19.82
C LYS A 26 9.85 -0.74 20.00
N PHE A 27 8.60 -0.90 19.58
CA PHE A 27 7.58 0.15 19.73
C PHE A 27 7.32 0.45 21.21
N ASN A 28 7.17 -0.59 22.02
CA ASN A 28 6.96 -0.46 23.46
C ASN A 28 8.16 0.20 24.15
N SER A 29 9.40 -0.15 23.78
CA SER A 29 10.59 0.48 24.37
C SER A 29 10.72 1.97 24.06
N HIS A 30 10.06 2.44 22.99
CA HIS A 30 10.01 3.86 22.62
C HIS A 30 8.73 4.56 23.11
N GLY A 31 7.86 3.85 23.84
CA GLY A 31 6.61 4.40 24.36
C GLY A 31 5.60 4.79 23.27
N VAL A 32 5.69 4.19 22.08
CA VAL A 32 4.78 4.49 20.96
C VAL A 32 3.33 4.22 21.37
N LYS A 33 2.44 5.18 21.10
CA LYS A 33 1.01 5.09 21.41
C LYS A 33 0.12 4.99 20.17
N GLN A 34 0.59 5.56 19.07
CA GLN A 34 -0.12 5.57 17.80
C GLN A 34 0.87 5.36 16.65
N ILE A 35 0.45 4.63 15.63
CA ILE A 35 1.14 4.49 14.35
C ILE A 35 0.18 4.91 13.24
N ILE A 36 0.55 5.94 12.50
CA ILE A 36 -0.10 6.31 11.25
C ILE A 36 0.74 5.72 10.11
N THR A 37 0.11 4.94 9.23
CA THR A 37 0.80 4.29 8.11
C THR A 37 0.15 4.65 6.78
N ILE A 38 0.97 4.97 5.78
CA ILE A 38 0.53 5.16 4.38
C ILE A 38 0.52 3.85 3.57
N CYS A 39 1.04 2.76 4.14
CA CYS A 39 1.16 1.49 3.44
C CYS A 39 0.00 0.55 3.79
N PRO A 40 -0.87 0.17 2.83
CA PRO A 40 -1.93 -0.81 3.02
C PRO A 40 -1.45 -2.13 3.60
N GLY A 41 -0.34 -2.67 3.09
CA GLY A 41 0.22 -3.94 3.58
C GLY A 41 0.74 -3.85 5.02
N CYS A 42 1.24 -2.69 5.46
CA CYS A 42 1.59 -2.48 6.86
C CYS A 42 0.34 -2.37 7.73
N TYR A 43 -0.68 -1.63 7.28
CA TYR A 43 -1.94 -1.50 7.99
C TYR A 43 -2.61 -2.85 8.22
N GLU A 44 -2.75 -3.66 7.17
CA GLU A 44 -3.22 -5.05 7.27
C GLU A 44 -2.36 -5.86 8.24
N SER A 45 -1.03 -5.72 8.14
CA SER A 45 -0.13 -6.45 9.03
C SER A 45 -0.41 -6.13 10.50
N PHE A 46 -0.54 -4.85 10.84
CA PHE A 46 -0.80 -4.41 12.21
C PHE A 46 -2.18 -4.87 12.70
N ARG A 47 -3.21 -4.73 11.85
CA ARG A 47 -4.58 -5.10 12.16
C ARG A 47 -4.74 -6.61 12.37
N ASP A 48 -4.10 -7.44 11.56
CA ASP A 48 -4.40 -8.89 11.50
C ASP A 48 -3.39 -9.76 12.26
N TYR A 49 -2.16 -9.28 12.49
CA TYR A 49 -1.11 -10.06 13.14
C TYR A 49 -0.57 -9.45 14.43
N TYR A 50 -0.45 -8.12 14.50
CA TYR A 50 0.10 -7.47 15.71
C TYR A 50 -0.95 -7.38 16.81
N SER A 51 -2.19 -7.05 16.45
CA SER A 51 -3.34 -6.97 17.37
C SER A 51 -3.60 -8.26 18.17
N ASN A 52 -3.18 -9.42 17.65
CA ASN A 52 -3.30 -10.71 18.33
C ASN A 52 -2.25 -10.90 19.43
N HIS A 53 -1.22 -10.06 19.48
CA HIS A 53 -0.15 -10.14 20.47
C HIS A 53 -0.53 -9.36 21.74
N PRO A 54 -0.44 -9.95 22.94
CA PRO A 54 -0.92 -9.33 24.18
C PRO A 54 -0.22 -8.00 24.51
N ASP A 55 1.05 -7.88 24.16
CA ASP A 55 1.84 -6.66 24.40
C ASP A 55 1.66 -5.56 23.34
N PHE A 56 0.75 -5.73 22.37
CA PHE A 56 0.49 -4.72 21.34
C PHE A 56 -0.72 -3.86 21.70
N ASN A 57 -0.47 -2.77 22.43
CA ASN A 57 -1.47 -1.78 22.78
C ASN A 57 -1.16 -0.42 22.14
N ILE A 58 -1.18 -0.40 20.80
CA ILE A 58 -0.84 0.76 19.99
C ILE A 58 -2.01 0.99 19.02
N GLU A 59 -2.50 2.23 18.97
CA GLU A 59 -3.54 2.64 18.02
C GLU A 59 -2.96 2.69 16.61
N ILE A 60 -3.69 2.17 15.63
CA ILE A 60 -3.23 2.12 14.23
C ILE A 60 -4.22 2.88 13.37
N THR A 61 -3.71 3.87 12.64
CA THR A 61 -4.49 4.65 11.67
C THR A 61 -3.93 4.39 10.28
N PHE A 62 -4.79 4.01 9.34
CA PHE A 62 -4.42 4.07 7.93
C PHE A 62 -4.51 5.53 7.49
N ALA A 63 -3.46 6.09 6.90
CA ALA A 63 -3.42 7.52 6.59
C ALA A 63 -4.57 7.98 5.68
N MET A 64 -5.14 7.09 4.86
CA MET A 64 -6.35 7.38 4.07
C MET A 64 -7.55 7.75 4.94
N ASP A 65 -7.65 7.27 6.18
CA ASP A 65 -8.75 7.58 7.10
C ASP A 65 -8.74 9.05 7.58
N LEU A 66 -7.71 9.81 7.24
CA LEU A 66 -7.56 11.21 7.59
C LEU A 66 -8.07 12.16 6.49
N PHE A 67 -8.57 11.62 5.38
CA PHE A 67 -8.94 12.36 4.16
C PHE A 67 -10.28 11.84 3.62
N ASP A 68 -11.17 12.74 3.21
CA ASP A 68 -12.50 12.38 2.66
C ASP A 68 -13.14 13.52 1.84
N ASP A 69 -12.86 14.78 2.20
CA ASP A 69 -13.51 15.97 1.64
C ASP A 69 -12.66 16.73 0.59
N GLU A 70 -11.45 16.24 0.30
CA GLU A 70 -10.59 16.83 -0.72
C GLU A 70 -11.10 16.55 -2.13
N GLU A 71 -10.88 17.47 -3.06
CA GLU A 71 -11.26 17.27 -4.46
C GLU A 71 -10.07 17.53 -5.39
N ILE A 72 -9.59 16.47 -6.02
CA ILE A 72 -8.47 16.51 -6.96
C ILE A 72 -8.97 16.11 -8.34
N ASP A 73 -8.86 16.99 -9.33
CA ASP A 73 -9.10 16.63 -10.73
C ASP A 73 -7.91 15.84 -11.28
N ALA A 74 -8.15 14.58 -11.64
CA ALA A 74 -7.16 13.71 -12.27
C ALA A 74 -7.64 13.21 -13.64
N THR A 75 -8.21 14.10 -14.45
CA THR A 75 -8.50 13.83 -15.86
C THR A 75 -7.26 13.27 -16.58
N GLY A 76 -7.41 12.14 -17.27
CA GLY A 76 -6.30 11.44 -17.95
C GLY A 76 -5.46 10.53 -17.06
N TYR A 77 -5.94 10.24 -15.84
CA TYR A 77 -5.37 9.24 -14.94
C TYR A 77 -6.34 8.08 -14.70
N VAL A 78 -5.78 6.95 -14.29
CA VAL A 78 -6.50 5.77 -13.79
C VAL A 78 -5.96 5.38 -12.42
N ILE A 79 -6.83 4.88 -11.53
CA ILE A 79 -6.42 4.41 -10.21
C ILE A 79 -5.95 2.95 -10.27
N HIS A 80 -4.82 2.65 -9.65
CA HIS A 80 -4.43 1.29 -9.27
C HIS A 80 -4.74 1.06 -7.79
N ASP A 81 -5.93 0.53 -7.52
CA ASP A 81 -6.39 0.19 -6.17
C ASP A 81 -5.53 -0.94 -5.56
N PRO A 82 -4.67 -0.72 -4.56
CA PRO A 82 -3.82 -1.75 -3.98
C PRO A 82 -4.63 -2.93 -3.47
N CYS A 83 -4.14 -4.16 -3.69
CA CYS A 83 -4.86 -5.38 -3.29
C CYS A 83 -5.14 -5.47 -1.78
N HIS A 84 -4.31 -4.83 -0.95
CA HIS A 84 -4.44 -4.76 0.51
C HIS A 84 -5.31 -3.60 1.01
N ALA A 85 -5.94 -2.83 0.11
CA ALA A 85 -6.86 -1.74 0.44
C ALA A 85 -7.91 -1.54 -0.67
N LEU A 86 -8.44 -2.64 -1.21
CA LEU A 86 -9.45 -2.62 -2.28
C LEU A 86 -10.76 -1.97 -1.82
N GLU A 87 -11.10 -2.13 -0.55
CA GLU A 87 -12.28 -1.54 0.09
C GLU A 87 -12.25 0.00 0.07
N ARG A 88 -11.06 0.60 -0.13
CA ARG A 88 -10.88 2.06 -0.22
C ARG A 88 -11.10 2.63 -1.61
N SER A 89 -11.35 1.79 -2.61
CA SER A 89 -11.55 2.19 -4.01
C SER A 89 -12.60 3.31 -4.19
N LYS A 90 -13.71 3.23 -3.43
CA LYS A 90 -14.77 4.26 -3.45
C LYS A 90 -14.31 5.56 -2.80
N GLN A 91 -13.70 5.48 -1.60
CA GLN A 91 -13.17 6.65 -0.89
C GLN A 91 -12.15 7.41 -1.75
N VAL A 92 -11.22 6.69 -2.40
CA VAL A 92 -10.21 7.31 -3.27
C VAL A 92 -10.85 8.02 -4.46
N ARG A 93 -11.94 7.49 -5.02
CA ARG A 93 -12.68 8.13 -6.12
C ARG A 93 -13.62 9.24 -5.67
N ASN A 94 -13.91 9.33 -4.37
CA ASN A 94 -14.54 10.51 -3.79
C ASN A 94 -13.54 11.66 -3.70
N ILE A 95 -12.25 11.37 -3.47
CA ILE A 95 -11.20 12.39 -3.40
C ILE A 95 -10.66 12.75 -4.81
N VAL A 96 -10.32 11.74 -5.60
CA VAL A 96 -9.73 11.87 -6.94
C VAL A 96 -10.84 11.74 -7.99
N LYS A 97 -11.23 12.87 -8.56
CA LYS A 97 -12.34 13.00 -9.51
C LYS A 97 -11.88 12.79 -10.96
N ASN A 98 -12.84 12.60 -11.85
CA ASN A 98 -12.65 12.45 -13.30
C ASN A 98 -11.74 11.29 -13.73
N VAL A 99 -11.68 10.24 -12.90
CA VAL A 99 -10.98 8.98 -13.18
C VAL A 99 -11.99 7.86 -13.49
N PRO A 100 -11.59 6.83 -14.27
CA PRO A 100 -12.42 5.65 -14.50
C PRO A 100 -12.81 4.92 -13.19
N GLN A 101 -13.99 4.29 -13.20
CA GLN A 101 -14.40 3.40 -12.11
C GLN A 101 -13.54 2.13 -12.07
N GLU A 102 -13.17 1.60 -13.25
CA GLU A 102 -12.28 0.45 -13.35
C GLU A 102 -10.84 0.81 -12.94
N ARG A 103 -10.17 -0.16 -12.32
CA ARG A 103 -8.76 -0.02 -11.92
C ARG A 103 -7.82 -0.48 -13.02
N ALA A 104 -6.63 0.11 -13.10
CA ALA A 104 -5.66 -0.13 -14.18
C ALA A 104 -5.31 -1.61 -14.43
N ASN A 105 -4.99 -2.34 -13.36
CA ASN A 105 -4.77 -3.80 -13.34
C ASN A 105 -4.89 -4.29 -11.90
N SER A 106 -5.11 -5.59 -11.70
CA SER A 106 -5.35 -6.22 -10.39
C SER A 106 -4.14 -6.27 -9.46
N CYS A 107 -2.91 -6.26 -10.00
CA CYS A 107 -1.69 -6.36 -9.20
C CYS A 107 -0.48 -5.69 -9.88
N CYS A 108 0.35 -4.99 -9.11
CA CYS A 108 1.57 -4.32 -9.57
C CYS A 108 2.77 -5.27 -9.76
N GLY A 109 2.67 -6.52 -9.31
CA GLY A 109 3.75 -7.52 -9.38
C GLY A 109 4.70 -7.57 -8.16
N PHE A 110 4.51 -6.72 -7.14
CA PHE A 110 5.36 -6.73 -5.93
C PHE A 110 5.03 -7.84 -4.94
N GLY A 111 3.73 -8.04 -4.66
CA GLY A 111 3.23 -8.90 -3.59
C GLY A 111 3.67 -10.36 -3.71
N LYS A 112 3.56 -11.11 -2.61
CA LYS A 112 3.93 -12.54 -2.51
C LYS A 112 5.35 -12.90 -2.99
N GLY A 113 6.25 -11.92 -3.10
CA GLY A 113 7.63 -12.14 -3.52
C GLY A 113 7.79 -12.42 -5.01
N ILE A 114 6.78 -12.10 -5.84
CA ILE A 114 6.82 -12.36 -7.29
C ILE A 114 8.06 -11.73 -7.93
N THR A 115 8.37 -10.47 -7.63
CA THR A 115 9.58 -9.80 -8.15
C THR A 115 10.90 -10.47 -7.75
N LYS A 116 10.92 -11.24 -6.66
CA LYS A 116 12.09 -12.03 -6.25
C LYS A 116 12.11 -13.42 -6.88
N GLY A 117 10.96 -14.10 -6.94
CA GLY A 117 10.84 -15.47 -7.45
C GLY A 117 10.79 -15.55 -8.98
N ASN A 118 10.19 -14.57 -9.65
CA ASN A 118 10.09 -14.47 -11.10
C ASN A 118 10.04 -12.99 -11.54
N LYS A 119 11.24 -12.44 -11.83
CA LYS A 119 11.41 -11.04 -12.25
C LYS A 119 10.67 -10.71 -13.53
N GLU A 120 10.64 -11.63 -14.50
CA GLU A 120 9.99 -11.42 -15.80
C GLU A 120 8.48 -11.28 -15.62
N LEU A 121 7.87 -12.17 -14.82
CA LEU A 121 6.45 -12.08 -14.50
C LEU A 121 6.12 -10.77 -13.76
N GLY A 122 6.93 -10.41 -12.76
CA GLY A 122 6.74 -9.15 -12.02
C GLY A 122 6.81 -7.92 -12.94
N LEU A 123 7.77 -7.91 -13.88
CA LEU A 123 7.88 -6.86 -14.89
C LEU A 123 6.66 -6.82 -15.83
N LYS A 124 6.21 -7.98 -16.30
CA LYS A 124 5.02 -8.08 -17.16
C LYS A 124 3.76 -7.53 -16.48
N MET A 125 3.56 -7.84 -15.20
CA MET A 125 2.43 -7.34 -14.41
C MET A 125 2.48 -5.82 -14.23
N ALA A 126 3.68 -5.27 -13.95
CA ALA A 126 3.89 -3.84 -13.85
C ALA A 126 3.64 -3.13 -15.20
N GLN A 127 4.16 -3.69 -16.31
CA GLN A 127 3.93 -3.17 -17.67
C GLN A 127 2.44 -3.19 -18.06
N GLN A 128 1.72 -4.27 -17.71
CA GLN A 128 0.26 -4.34 -17.92
C GLN A 128 -0.47 -3.25 -17.14
N THR A 129 -0.07 -3.01 -15.88
CA THR A 129 -0.63 -1.93 -15.06
C THR A 129 -0.41 -0.55 -15.69
N LEU A 130 0.71 -0.35 -16.39
CA LEU A 130 1.11 0.93 -17.01
C LEU A 130 0.75 1.03 -18.50
N SER A 131 -0.06 0.10 -19.02
CA SER A 131 -0.33 -0.01 -20.46
C SER A 131 -1.22 1.11 -21.02
N GLY A 132 -2.08 1.70 -20.18
CA GLY A 132 -3.03 2.76 -20.55
C GLY A 132 -2.60 4.15 -20.07
N ASP A 133 -3.49 4.82 -19.36
CA ASP A 133 -3.28 6.18 -18.82
C ASP A 133 -2.20 6.24 -17.73
N LYS A 134 -1.93 7.44 -17.22
CA LYS A 134 -1.09 7.60 -16.03
C LYS A 134 -1.77 6.97 -14.81
N VAL A 135 -1.00 6.30 -13.98
CA VAL A 135 -1.50 5.52 -12.86
C VAL A 135 -1.28 6.26 -11.54
N ILE A 136 -2.36 6.46 -10.78
CA ILE A 136 -2.30 6.89 -9.39
C ILE A 136 -2.42 5.64 -8.49
N THR A 137 -1.60 5.55 -7.45
CA THR A 137 -1.73 4.49 -6.44
C THR A 137 -1.48 5.03 -5.04
N TYR A 138 -2.18 4.47 -4.05
CA TYR A 138 -2.08 4.81 -2.63
C TYR A 138 -1.39 3.69 -1.84
N CYS A 139 -0.40 3.05 -2.47
CA CYS A 139 0.45 2.03 -1.84
C CYS A 139 1.91 2.27 -2.22
N PRO A 140 2.81 2.51 -1.24
CA PRO A 140 4.23 2.74 -1.52
C PRO A 140 4.89 1.59 -2.29
N SER A 141 4.50 0.34 -2.02
CA SER A 141 5.04 -0.83 -2.75
C SER A 141 4.57 -0.88 -4.20
N CYS A 142 3.31 -0.52 -4.49
CA CYS A 142 2.82 -0.36 -5.86
C CYS A 142 3.57 0.78 -6.55
N TYR A 143 3.64 1.95 -5.91
CA TYR A 143 4.34 3.13 -6.44
C TYR A 143 5.78 2.80 -6.81
N HIS A 144 6.60 2.28 -5.87
CA HIS A 144 8.00 1.98 -6.16
C HIS A 144 8.19 0.91 -7.25
N THR A 145 7.28 -0.05 -7.34
CA THR A 145 7.36 -1.10 -8.37
C THR A 145 7.04 -0.54 -9.75
N LEU A 146 5.98 0.25 -9.87
CA LEU A 146 5.54 0.85 -11.13
C LEU A 146 6.46 2.00 -11.57
N ASN A 147 6.86 2.87 -10.63
CA ASN A 147 7.74 4.01 -10.89
C ASN A 147 9.12 3.57 -11.42
N ARG A 148 9.61 2.41 -10.99
CA ARG A 148 10.84 1.83 -11.53
C ARG A 148 10.71 1.38 -12.99
N VAL A 149 9.50 1.05 -13.43
CA VAL A 149 9.22 0.66 -14.83
C VAL A 149 8.96 1.91 -15.68
N ASN A 150 8.16 2.85 -15.19
CA ASN A 150 7.95 4.14 -15.85
C ASN A 150 7.55 5.21 -14.83
N SER A 151 8.47 6.14 -14.54
CA SER A 151 8.24 7.22 -13.57
C SER A 151 7.37 8.36 -14.10
N GLU A 152 7.29 8.55 -15.42
CA GLU A 152 6.42 9.56 -16.03
C GLU A 152 4.93 9.18 -15.97
N LYS A 153 4.65 7.88 -15.81
CA LYS A 153 3.30 7.31 -15.74
C LYS A 153 2.86 6.92 -14.34
N THR A 154 3.68 7.09 -13.30
CA THR A 154 3.35 6.63 -11.95
C THR A 154 3.29 7.79 -10.97
N VAL A 155 2.15 7.95 -10.30
CA VAL A 155 1.91 8.99 -9.30
C VAL A 155 1.52 8.35 -7.98
N ASP A 156 2.13 8.83 -6.90
CA ASP A 156 1.72 8.48 -5.54
C ASP A 156 0.57 9.38 -5.09
N PHE A 157 -0.47 8.78 -4.51
CA PHE A 157 -1.66 9.49 -4.05
C PHE A 157 -1.34 10.57 -3.00
N PHE A 158 -0.44 10.29 -2.05
CA PHE A 158 -0.13 11.25 -0.98
C PHE A 158 0.68 12.44 -1.51
N THR A 159 1.56 12.19 -2.49
CA THR A 159 2.22 13.29 -3.23
C THR A 159 1.21 14.12 -4.03
N LEU A 160 0.22 13.48 -4.66
CA LEU A 160 -0.82 14.20 -5.39
C LEU A 160 -1.66 15.09 -4.45
N LEU A 161 -2.01 14.56 -3.28
CA LEU A 161 -2.77 15.26 -2.24
C LEU A 161 -2.00 16.47 -1.70
N ASP A 162 -0.71 16.33 -1.39
CA ASP A 162 0.15 17.42 -0.89
C ASP A 162 0.26 18.59 -1.88
N ASN A 163 0.26 18.32 -3.19
CA ASN A 163 0.30 19.37 -4.22
C ASN A 163 -1.05 20.08 -4.44
N ALA A 164 -2.14 19.52 -3.92
CA ALA A 164 -3.49 20.06 -4.08
C ALA A 164 -3.95 20.91 -2.88
N LEU A 165 -3.26 20.78 -1.73
CA LEU A 165 -3.47 21.56 -0.51
C LEU A 165 -2.65 22.86 -0.51
#